data_AF-A0A699KTR4-F1
#
_entry.id   AF-A0A699KTR4-F1
#
_cell.length_a   1.000
_cell.length_b   1.000
_cell.length_c   1.000
_cell.angle_alpha   90.00
_cell.angle_beta   90.00
_cell.angle_gamma   90.00
#
_symmetry.space_group_name_H-M   'P 1'
#
loop_
_entity.id
_entity.type
_entity.pdbx_description
1 polymer ?
#
loop_
_entity_poly.entity_id
_entity_poly.type
_entity_poly.pdbx_seq_one_letter_code
_entity_poly.pdbx_strand_id
1 'polypeptide(L)'
;MQKRKNDVKARTTLLLSLPDEHQLRFSKYKTAQELWAAILKTFGGNEATKKTKKNLLKKQYGNFKVEGTETLEQTFNKLQVIVSQMEFMDIEIEHDDLNQKFLTSLALEWL
;
A
#
# COMPACT_ATOMS: atom_id res chain seq x y z
N MET A 1 -24.78 -15.41 25.37
CA MET A 1 -23.74 -14.63 26.08
C MET A 1 -22.40 -14.57 25.36
N GLN A 2 -21.91 -15.64 24.72
CA GLN A 2 -20.57 -15.69 24.10
C GLN A 2 -20.33 -14.61 23.03
N LYS A 3 -21.30 -14.37 22.14
CA LYS A 3 -21.18 -13.38 21.05
C LYS A 3 -20.90 -11.96 21.56
N ARG A 4 -21.55 -11.54 22.65
CA ARG A 4 -21.34 -10.22 23.28
C ARG A 4 -19.96 -10.10 23.92
N LYS A 5 -19.48 -11.17 24.58
CA LYS A 5 -18.13 -11.20 25.16
C LYS A 5 -17.05 -11.11 24.08
N ASN A 6 -17.23 -11.84 22.97
CA ASN A 6 -16.30 -11.81 21.84
C ASN A 6 -16.27 -10.44 21.16
N ASP A 7 -17.43 -9.80 20.96
CA ASP A 7 -17.51 -8.46 20.37
C ASP A 7 -16.79 -7.41 21.23
N VAL A 8 -17.01 -7.40 22.55
CA VAL A 8 -16.29 -6.50 23.48
C VAL A 8 -14.78 -6.71 23.40
N LYS A 9 -14.32 -7.96 23.44
CA LYS A 9 -12.90 -8.29 23.35
C LYS A 9 -12.29 -7.82 22.04
N ALA A 10 -12.94 -8.10 20.91
CA ALA A 10 -12.48 -7.68 19.59
C ALA A 10 -12.43 -6.15 19.47
N ARG A 11 -13.46 -5.44 19.96
CA ARG A 11 -13.50 -3.97 19.96
C ARG A 11 -12.36 -3.37 20.77
N THR A 12 -12.10 -3.88 21.98
CA THR A 12 -10.99 -3.39 22.82
C THR A 12 -9.64 -3.66 22.16
N THR A 13 -9.41 -4.85 21.59
CA THR A 13 -8.16 -5.16 20.89
C THR A 13 -7.95 -4.25 19.68
N LEU A 14 -8.99 -4.00 18.87
CA LEU A 14 -8.92 -3.09 17.74
C LEU A 14 -8.59 -1.65 18.16
N LEU A 15 -9.17 -1.15 19.25
CA LEU A 15 -8.83 0.19 19.75
C LEU A 15 -7.37 0.27 20.21
N LEU A 16 -6.90 -0.70 21.00
CA LEU A 16 -5.52 -0.71 21.51
C LEU A 16 -4.45 -0.89 20.41
N SER A 17 -4.83 -1.38 19.22
CA SER A 17 -3.93 -1.46 18.08
C SER A 17 -3.67 -0.12 17.39
N LEU A 18 -4.42 0.93 17.75
CA LEU A 18 -4.30 2.26 17.19
C LEU A 18 -3.51 3.20 18.12
N PRO A 19 -2.76 4.18 17.60
CA PRO A 19 -2.20 5.27 18.40
C PRO A 19 -3.30 6.02 19.17
N ASP A 20 -2.96 6.54 20.36
CA ASP A 20 -3.92 7.16 21.30
C ASP A 20 -4.75 8.30 20.66
N GLU A 21 -4.15 9.08 19.76
CA GLU A 21 -4.84 10.14 19.01
C GLU A 21 -6.04 9.60 18.21
N HIS A 22 -5.90 8.41 17.62
CA HIS A 22 -6.95 7.78 16.84
C HIS A 22 -7.96 7.06 17.73
N GLN A 23 -7.55 6.49 18.86
CA GLN A 23 -8.44 5.77 19.78
C GLN A 23 -9.66 6.61 20.20
N LEU A 24 -9.44 7.87 20.58
CA LEU A 24 -10.51 8.81 20.96
C LEU A 24 -11.55 8.97 19.84
N ARG A 25 -11.11 9.13 18.60
CA ARG A 25 -11.96 9.28 17.41
C ARG A 25 -12.80 8.04 17.11
N PHE A 26 -12.27 6.85 17.41
CA PHE A 26 -12.91 5.56 17.15
C PHE A 26 -13.72 5.00 18.34
N SER A 27 -13.59 5.59 19.53
CA SER A 27 -14.29 5.17 20.75
C SER A 27 -15.83 5.17 20.62
N LYS A 28 -16.40 5.99 19.73
CA LYS A 28 -17.84 6.15 19.51
C LYS A 28 -18.54 4.93 18.88
N TYR A 29 -17.80 4.04 18.21
CA TYR A 29 -18.39 2.86 17.57
C TYR A 29 -18.72 1.80 18.62
N LYS A 30 -19.93 1.23 18.57
CA LYS A 30 -20.47 0.39 19.67
C LYS A 30 -20.13 -1.09 19.51
N THR A 31 -19.96 -1.54 18.27
CA THR A 31 -19.61 -2.92 17.93
C THR A 31 -18.22 -3.01 17.31
N ALA A 32 -17.59 -4.19 17.38
CA ALA A 32 -16.30 -4.42 16.73
C ALA A 32 -16.41 -4.29 15.19
N GLN A 33 -17.56 -4.67 14.62
CA GLN A 33 -17.81 -4.58 13.19
C GLN A 33 -17.89 -3.13 12.69
N GLU A 34 -18.63 -2.26 13.37
CA GLU A 34 -18.72 -0.83 13.03
C GLU A 34 -17.35 -0.15 13.16
N LEU A 35 -16.61 -0.48 14.22
CA LEU A 35 -15.26 0.02 14.44
C LEU A 35 -14.33 -0.39 13.31
N TRP A 36 -14.32 -1.68 12.94
CA TRP A 36 -13.50 -2.21 11.85
C TRP A 36 -13.82 -1.51 10.51
N ALA A 37 -15.10 -1.39 10.16
CA ALA A 37 -15.52 -0.71 8.94
C ALA A 37 -15.09 0.78 8.92
N ALA A 38 -15.14 1.45 10.07
CA ALA A 38 -14.68 2.83 10.17
C ALA A 38 -13.16 2.98 10.06
N ILE A 39 -12.40 2.05 10.65
CA ILE A 39 -10.93 1.99 10.52
C ILE A 39 -10.57 1.77 9.05
N LEU A 40 -11.20 0.80 8.38
CA LEU A 40 -11.01 0.55 6.95
C LEU A 40 -11.36 1.78 6.11
N LYS A 41 -12.48 2.46 6.39
CA LYS A 41 -12.85 3.68 5.67
C LYS A 41 -11.87 4.83 5.88
N THR A 42 -11.27 4.94 7.06
CA THR A 42 -10.38 6.05 7.42
C THR A 42 -8.95 5.82 6.92
N PHE A 43 -8.43 4.59 7.06
CA PHE A 43 -7.03 4.27 6.77
C PHE A 43 -6.85 3.35 5.57
N GLY A 44 -7.83 2.50 5.25
CA GLY A 44 -7.79 1.64 4.05
C GLY A 44 -7.99 2.40 2.74
N GLY A 45 -8.32 3.70 2.82
CA GLY A 45 -8.73 4.51 1.69
C GLY A 45 -10.13 4.15 1.20
N ASN A 46 -10.78 5.04 0.46
CA ASN A 46 -11.99 4.66 -0.28
C ASN A 46 -11.57 3.95 -1.58
N GLU A 47 -12.47 3.12 -2.15
CA GLU A 47 -12.21 2.37 -3.40
C GLU A 47 -11.71 3.28 -4.54
N ALA A 48 -12.22 4.52 -4.62
CA ALA A 48 -11.79 5.48 -5.63
C ALA A 48 -10.35 5.95 -5.42
N THR A 49 -9.91 6.16 -4.18
CA THR A 49 -8.54 6.51 -3.82
C THR A 49 -7.60 5.32 -4.03
N LYS A 50 -8.02 4.10 -3.67
CA LYS A 50 -7.25 2.87 -3.95
C LYS A 50 -7.06 2.72 -5.46
N LYS A 51 -8.13 2.86 -6.26
CA LYS A 51 -8.09 2.81 -7.72
C LYS A 51 -7.21 3.91 -8.33
N THR A 52 -7.32 5.13 -7.85
CA THR A 52 -6.48 6.26 -8.31
C THR A 52 -5.01 6.00 -8.03
N LYS A 53 -4.68 5.49 -6.83
CA LYS A 53 -3.31 5.14 -6.46
C LYS A 53 -2.78 3.97 -7.29
N LYS A 54 -3.58 2.93 -7.55
CA LYS A 54 -3.21 1.83 -8.47
C LYS A 54 -2.89 2.35 -9.87
N ASN A 55 -3.73 3.25 -10.41
CA ASN A 55 -3.50 3.86 -11.73
C ASN A 55 -2.23 4.72 -11.76
N LEU A 56 -1.96 5.47 -10.69
CA LEU A 56 -0.74 6.27 -10.57
C LEU A 56 0.51 5.38 -10.57
N LEU A 57 0.51 4.30 -9.79
CA LEU A 57 1.63 3.34 -9.73
C LEU A 57 1.88 2.67 -11.08
N LYS A 58 0.83 2.21 -11.76
CA LYS A 58 0.95 1.66 -13.12
C LYS A 58 1.54 2.67 -14.10
N LYS A 59 1.16 3.96 -13.98
CA LYS A 59 1.73 5.03 -14.81
C LYS A 59 3.20 5.30 -14.46
N GLN A 60 3.57 5.29 -13.18
CA GLN A 60 4.97 5.46 -12.75
C GLN A 60 5.84 4.32 -13.26
N TYR A 61 5.37 3.08 -13.12
CA TYR A 61 6.07 1.90 -13.63
C TYR A 61 6.18 1.89 -15.16
N GLY A 62 5.09 2.21 -15.87
CA GLY A 62 5.09 2.28 -17.34
C GLY A 62 6.05 3.33 -17.90
N ASN A 63 6.19 4.47 -17.20
CA ASN A 63 7.06 5.59 -17.59
C ASN A 63 8.46 5.51 -16.95
N PHE A 64 8.78 4.42 -16.25
CA PHE A 64 10.06 4.25 -15.57
C PHE A 64 11.21 4.26 -16.60
N LYS A 65 12.20 5.10 -16.35
CA LYS A 65 13.42 5.25 -17.15
C LYS A 65 14.54 5.80 -16.27
N VAL A 66 15.79 5.52 -16.61
CA VAL A 66 16.94 6.15 -15.96
C VAL A 66 16.91 7.68 -16.17
N GLU A 67 17.17 8.44 -15.11
CA GLU A 67 17.46 9.86 -15.23
C GLU A 67 18.98 10.05 -15.47
N GLY A 68 19.35 11.02 -16.31
CA GLY A 68 20.71 11.10 -16.89
C GLY A 68 21.88 11.35 -15.92
N THR A 69 21.63 11.46 -14.62
CA THR A 69 22.67 11.61 -13.58
C THR A 69 22.63 10.51 -12.52
N GLU A 70 21.78 9.49 -12.70
CA GLU A 70 21.60 8.42 -11.72
C GLU A 70 22.63 7.32 -11.87
N THR A 71 22.97 6.65 -10.76
CA THR A 71 23.72 5.40 -10.78
C THR A 71 22.80 4.21 -11.03
N LEU A 72 23.39 3.07 -11.41
CA LEU A 72 22.67 1.80 -11.53
C LEU A 72 21.96 1.42 -10.22
N GLU A 73 22.62 1.62 -9.08
CA GLU A 73 22.07 1.33 -7.75
C GLU A 73 20.86 2.24 -7.45
N GLN A 74 20.94 3.54 -7.75
CA GLN A 74 19.83 4.47 -7.57
C GLN A 74 18.63 4.09 -8.46
N THR A 75 18.90 3.73 -9.71
CA THR A 75 17.89 3.27 -10.67
C THR A 75 17.20 2.01 -10.17
N PHE A 76 17.97 1.01 -9.71
CA PHE A 76 17.43 -0.22 -9.15
C PHE A 76 16.57 0.04 -7.90
N ASN A 77 17.06 0.85 -6.96
CA ASN A 77 16.34 1.19 -5.74
C ASN A 77 15.00 1.90 -6.04
N LYS A 78 14.98 2.83 -7.00
CA LYS A 78 13.74 3.49 -7.43
C LYS A 78 12.74 2.50 -8.01
N LEU A 79 13.18 1.57 -8.87
CA LEU A 79 12.32 0.53 -9.43
C LEU A 79 11.76 -0.37 -8.32
N GLN A 80 12.61 -0.82 -7.40
CA GLN A 80 12.21 -1.69 -6.30
C GLN A 80 11.14 -1.03 -5.41
N VAL A 81 11.28 0.27 -5.11
CA VAL A 81 10.27 1.03 -4.36
C VAL A 81 8.92 1.02 -5.07
N ILE A 82 8.89 1.19 -6.40
CA ILE A 82 7.64 1.15 -7.18
C ILE A 82 7.02 -0.24 -7.12
N VAL A 83 7.81 -1.29 -7.33
CA VAL A 83 7.35 -2.70 -7.30
C VAL A 83 6.77 -3.06 -5.94
N SER A 84 7.48 -2.77 -4.84
CA SER A 84 6.98 -3.05 -3.49
C SER A 84 5.67 -2.32 -3.18
N GLN A 85 5.50 -1.09 -3.69
CA GLN A 85 4.22 -0.37 -3.55
C GLN A 85 3.10 -0.97 -4.40
N MET A 86 3.43 -1.55 -5.56
CA MET A 86 2.46 -2.24 -6.42
C MET A 86 2.00 -3.56 -5.79
N GLU A 87 2.92 -4.36 -5.25
CA GLU A 87 2.61 -5.58 -4.49
C GLU A 87 1.72 -5.29 -3.27
N PHE A 88 2.07 -4.26 -2.48
CA PHE A 88 1.25 -3.83 -1.34
C PHE A 88 -0.18 -3.42 -1.75
N MET A 89 -0.36 -2.99 -2.99
CA MET A 89 -1.65 -2.58 -3.55
C MET A 89 -2.37 -3.72 -4.27
N ASP A 90 -1.93 -4.97 -4.15
CA ASP A 90 -2.48 -6.12 -4.87
C ASP A 90 -2.43 -5.88 -6.40
N ILE A 91 -1.27 -5.46 -6.90
CA ILE A 91 -0.98 -5.41 -8.34
C ILE A 91 0.14 -6.40 -8.59
N GLU A 92 -0.19 -7.50 -9.25
CA GLU A 92 0.80 -8.49 -9.67
C GLU A 92 1.61 -7.96 -10.86
N ILE A 93 2.93 -8.16 -10.79
CA ILE A 93 3.88 -7.88 -11.86
C ILE A 93 4.61 -9.20 -12.11
N GLU A 94 4.64 -9.64 -13.36
CA GLU A 94 5.41 -10.82 -13.75
C GLU A 94 6.91 -10.51 -13.63
N HIS A 95 7.69 -11.46 -13.11
CA HIS A 95 9.13 -11.27 -12.94
C HIS A 95 9.83 -10.99 -14.28
N ASP A 96 9.35 -11.60 -15.38
CA ASP A 96 9.87 -11.36 -16.72
C ASP A 96 9.61 -9.93 -17.20
N ASP A 97 8.42 -9.38 -16.94
CA ASP A 97 8.10 -7.97 -17.25
C ASP A 97 8.98 -7.02 -16.42
N LEU A 98 9.20 -7.31 -15.13
CA LEU A 98 10.10 -6.54 -14.28
C LEU A 98 11.54 -6.54 -14.80
N ASN A 99 12.05 -7.72 -15.18
CA ASN A 99 13.40 -7.86 -15.72
C ASN A 99 13.54 -7.10 -17.04
N GLN A 100 12.57 -7.23 -17.94
CA GLN A 100 12.55 -6.46 -19.20
C GLN A 100 12.47 -4.96 -18.94
N LYS A 101 11.64 -4.52 -18.00
CA LYS A 101 11.53 -3.11 -17.61
C LYS A 101 12.88 -2.57 -17.14
N PHE A 102 13.54 -3.30 -16.24
CA PHE A 102 14.85 -2.89 -15.74
C PHE A 102 15.86 -2.76 -16.87
N LEU A 103 16.03 -3.80 -17.69
CA LEU A 103 17.01 -3.83 -18.79
C LEU A 103 16.76 -2.75 -19.85
N THR A 104 15.49 -2.50 -20.21
CA THR A 104 15.14 -1.47 -21.22
C THR A 104 15.23 -0.04 -20.70
N SER A 105 15.28 0.15 -19.37
CA SER A 105 15.41 1.44 -18.73
C SER A 105 16.86 1.85 -18.46
N LEU A 106 17.84 0.94 -18.63
CA LEU A 106 19.27 1.24 -18.43
C LEU A 106 19.83 2.15 -19.53
N ALA A 107 20.82 2.97 -19.17
CA ALA A 107 21.56 3.75 -20.14
C ALA A 107 22.43 2.83 -21.02
N LEU A 108 22.65 3.22 -22.29
CA LEU A 108 23.48 2.47 -23.25
C LEU A 108 24.91 2.19 -22.75
N GLU A 109 25.41 3.00 -21.82
CA GLU A 109 26.72 2.82 -21.19
C GLU A 109 26.81 1.61 -20.24
N TRP A 110 25.68 1.02 -19.85
CA TRP A 110 25.61 -0.17 -18.97
C TRP A 110 25.10 -1.43 -19.67
N LEU A 111 24.80 -1.34 -20.98
CA LEU A 111 24.43 -2.47 -21.85
C LEU A 111 25.69 -3.06 -22.51
#